data_AF-A0A3D0DUU1-F1
#
_entry.id   AF-A0A3D0DUU1-F1
#
_cell.length_a   1.000
_cell.length_b   1.000
_cell.length_c   1.000
_cell.angle_alpha   90.00
_cell.angle_beta   90.00
_cell.angle_gamma   90.00
#
_symmetry.space_group_name_H-M   'P 1'
#
loop_
_entity.id
_entity.type
_entity.pdbx_description
1 polymer ?
#
loop_
_entity_poly.entity_id
_entity_poly.type
_entity_poly.pdbx_seq_one_letter_code
_entity_poly.pdbx_strand_id
1 'polypeptide(L)'
;MLAQIDWSRPWYDAVRPAFERLQLDDEAFVAAFNRNAASLALRNHRDLPIAFVPQESLPEGTAYEAFISATGGVPTRDNLHDFFNGLVWQTFPAIKRQLNALQAAQIEAAGGVGQSRGAARDAATIFDENAALLVVRASSPGRELVDELRAHCWDAALFEKRGMFGRDAQLWLFGHALMEKLVAPRKAITAHTRVVFADDAYFALSPD
;
A
#
# COMPACT_ATOMS: atom_id res chain seq x y z
N MET A 1 -11.96 15.72 7.23
CA MET A 1 -11.71 14.26 7.05
C MET A 1 -10.39 13.83 7.68
N LEU A 2 -9.26 14.40 7.25
CA LEU A 2 -7.92 13.99 7.70
C LEU A 2 -7.66 14.17 9.20
N ALA A 3 -8.33 15.13 9.85
CA ALA A 3 -8.24 15.34 11.30
C ALA A 3 -8.73 14.15 12.15
N GLN A 4 -9.41 13.16 11.55
CA GLN A 4 -9.84 11.94 12.23
C GLN A 4 -8.70 10.91 12.35
N ILE A 5 -7.61 11.09 11.59
CA ILE A 5 -6.49 10.16 11.56
C ILE A 5 -5.58 10.46 12.75
N ASP A 6 -5.49 9.51 13.68
CA ASP A 6 -4.50 9.55 14.75
C ASP A 6 -3.14 9.08 14.22
N TRP A 7 -2.36 10.03 13.69
CA TRP A 7 -1.02 9.77 13.14
C TRP A 7 -0.02 9.28 14.18
N SER A 8 -0.30 9.34 15.48
CA SER A 8 0.60 8.76 16.49
C SER A 8 0.65 7.24 16.45
N ARG A 9 -0.33 6.60 15.80
CA ARG A 9 -0.47 5.14 15.78
C ARG A 9 0.60 4.45 14.92
N PRO A 10 1.21 3.35 15.42
CA PRO A 10 2.33 2.70 14.74
C PRO A 10 1.95 2.03 13.42
N TRP A 11 0.66 1.70 13.21
CA TRP A 11 0.22 1.10 11.95
C TRP A 11 0.28 2.07 10.75
N TYR A 12 0.51 3.37 10.99
CA TYR A 12 0.72 4.35 9.93
C TYR A 12 2.21 4.62 9.66
N ASP A 13 3.14 4.01 10.38
CA ASP A 13 4.58 4.31 10.28
C ASP A 13 5.12 4.19 8.85
N ALA A 14 4.66 3.21 8.08
CA ALA A 14 5.07 3.03 6.70
C ALA A 14 4.72 4.24 5.81
N VAL A 15 3.53 4.84 6.00
CA VAL A 15 3.03 5.93 5.15
C VAL A 15 3.19 7.32 5.77
N ARG A 16 3.55 7.40 7.05
CA ARG A 16 3.71 8.66 7.79
C ARG A 16 4.77 9.58 7.15
N PRO A 17 5.94 9.12 6.70
CA PRO A 17 6.89 10.00 6.00
C PRO A 17 6.32 10.58 4.70
N ALA A 18 5.51 9.81 3.97
CA ALA A 18 4.84 10.33 2.78
C ALA A 18 3.79 11.39 3.12
N PHE A 19 3.07 11.23 4.23
CA PHE A 19 2.14 12.23 4.74
C PHE A 19 2.86 13.51 5.20
N GLU A 20 3.93 13.39 5.98
CA GLU A 20 4.71 14.54 6.49
C GLU A 20 5.29 15.39 5.36
N ARG A 21 5.74 14.75 4.26
CA ARG A 21 6.22 15.45 3.06
C ARG A 21 5.14 16.28 2.36
N LEU A 22 3.85 15.99 2.58
CA LEU A 22 2.79 16.75 1.92
C LEU A 22 2.73 18.20 2.37
N GLN A 23 3.12 18.46 3.63
CA GLN A 23 3.01 19.78 4.27
C GLN A 23 1.62 20.37 4.02
N LEU A 24 0.58 19.59 4.38
CA LEU A 24 -0.81 19.96 4.17
C LEU A 24 -1.17 21.16 5.06
N ASP A 25 -1.07 22.35 4.47
CA ASP A 25 -1.64 23.57 5.02
C ASP A 25 -3.10 23.72 4.53
N ASP A 26 -3.49 24.89 4.02
CA ASP A 26 -4.84 25.17 3.46
C ASP A 26 -5.07 24.58 2.06
N GLU A 27 -4.14 23.78 1.55
CA GLU A 27 -4.20 23.24 0.20
C GLU A 27 -4.93 21.90 0.13
N ALA A 28 -5.71 21.69 -0.93
CA ALA A 28 -6.28 20.40 -1.23
C ALA A 28 -5.18 19.34 -1.42
N PHE A 29 -5.31 18.20 -0.74
CA PHE A 29 -4.26 17.18 -0.70
C PHE A 29 -3.86 16.63 -2.09
N VAL A 30 -4.75 16.70 -3.09
CA VAL A 30 -4.46 16.30 -4.47
C VAL A 30 -3.32 17.12 -5.07
N ALA A 31 -3.27 18.43 -4.80
CA ALA A 31 -2.21 19.29 -5.29
C ALA A 31 -0.87 19.00 -4.58
N ALA A 32 -0.90 18.72 -3.27
CA ALA A 32 0.26 18.24 -2.52
C ALA A 32 0.76 16.88 -3.02
N PHE A 33 -0.14 15.94 -3.32
CA PHE A 33 0.20 14.66 -3.94
C PHE A 33 0.89 14.84 -5.29
N ASN A 34 0.41 15.75 -6.13
CA ASN A 34 1.04 16.04 -7.43
C ASN A 34 2.44 16.64 -7.29
N ARG A 35 2.65 17.56 -6.34
CA ARG A 35 4.00 18.07 -6.05
C ARG A 35 4.95 16.96 -5.64
N ASN A 36 4.53 16.10 -4.71
CA ASN A 36 5.36 15.00 -4.23
C ASN A 36 5.59 13.95 -5.32
N ALA A 37 4.59 13.62 -6.12
CA ALA A 37 4.73 12.71 -7.25
C ALA A 37 5.79 13.20 -8.25
N ALA A 38 5.80 14.51 -8.55
CA ALA A 38 6.81 15.13 -9.38
C ALA A 38 8.19 15.10 -8.71
N SER A 39 8.29 15.46 -7.43
CA SER A 39 9.55 15.45 -6.67
C SER A 39 10.18 14.06 -6.56
N LEU A 40 9.36 13.02 -6.42
CA LEU A 40 9.78 11.62 -6.35
C LEU A 40 9.96 10.99 -7.74
N ALA A 41 9.70 11.75 -8.82
CA ALA A 41 9.71 11.27 -10.20
C ALA A 41 8.89 9.98 -10.39
N LEU A 42 7.71 9.91 -9.76
CA LEU A 42 6.86 8.72 -9.82
C LEU A 42 6.42 8.43 -11.25
N ARG A 43 6.49 7.15 -11.63
CA ARG A 43 6.10 6.68 -12.95
C ARG A 43 5.28 5.40 -12.87
N ASN A 44 4.32 5.26 -13.77
CA ASN A 44 3.62 4.00 -13.98
C ASN A 44 4.51 2.98 -14.72
N HIS A 45 3.94 1.82 -15.07
CA HIS A 45 4.71 0.74 -15.70
C HIS A 45 5.19 1.04 -17.12
N ARG A 46 4.51 1.96 -17.82
CA ARG A 46 4.86 2.47 -19.15
C ARG A 46 5.74 3.72 -19.10
N ASP A 47 6.35 3.99 -17.95
CA ASP A 47 7.19 5.16 -17.68
C ASP A 47 6.48 6.51 -17.84
N LEU A 48 5.15 6.55 -17.82
CA LEU A 48 4.38 7.79 -17.78
C LEU A 48 4.43 8.39 -16.38
N PRO A 49 4.63 9.71 -16.24
CA PRO A 49 4.58 10.39 -14.94
C PRO A 49 3.24 10.16 -14.24
N ILE A 50 3.29 9.90 -12.93
CA ILE A 50 2.07 9.81 -12.12
C ILE A 50 1.56 11.21 -11.80
N ALA A 51 0.27 11.42 -12.04
CA ALA A 51 -0.48 12.59 -11.58
C ALA A 51 -1.81 12.16 -10.97
N PHE A 52 -2.16 12.72 -9.82
CA PHE A 52 -3.45 12.56 -9.18
C PHE A 52 -4.45 13.52 -9.84
N VAL A 53 -5.52 12.96 -10.41
CA VAL A 53 -6.50 13.71 -11.20
C VAL A 53 -7.89 13.57 -10.58
N PRO A 54 -8.81 14.53 -10.81
CA PRO A 54 -10.19 14.39 -10.37
C PRO A 54 -10.84 13.12 -10.92
N GLN A 55 -11.74 12.51 -10.15
CA GLN A 55 -12.44 11.28 -10.53
C GLN A 55 -13.16 11.40 -11.89
N GLU A 56 -13.62 12.60 -12.23
CA GLU A 56 -14.32 12.93 -13.47
C GLU A 56 -13.41 12.82 -14.71
N SER A 57 -12.09 12.75 -14.52
CA SER A 57 -11.14 12.50 -15.61
C SER A 57 -11.16 11.04 -16.07
N LEU A 58 -11.69 10.12 -15.26
CA LEU A 58 -11.88 8.71 -15.64
C LEU A 58 -13.11 8.59 -16.56
N PRO A 59 -12.94 8.23 -17.85
CA PRO A 59 -14.08 8.11 -18.75
C PRO A 59 -15.00 6.95 -18.32
N GLU A 60 -16.30 7.15 -18.52
CA GLU A 60 -17.29 6.10 -18.26
C GLU A 60 -16.95 4.82 -19.03
N GLY A 61 -17.11 3.66 -18.39
CA GLY A 61 -16.76 2.35 -18.96
C GLY A 61 -15.26 2.03 -19.00
N THR A 62 -14.38 2.96 -18.61
CA THR A 62 -12.93 2.68 -18.52
C THR A 62 -12.58 2.10 -17.15
N ALA A 63 -11.86 0.98 -17.13
CA ALA A 63 -11.32 0.46 -15.87
C ALA A 63 -10.27 1.41 -15.27
N TYR A 64 -10.36 1.63 -13.96
CA TYR A 64 -9.43 2.44 -13.17
C TYR A 64 -7.95 2.14 -13.47
N GLU A 65 -7.55 0.87 -13.39
CA GLU A 65 -6.16 0.45 -13.64
C GLU A 65 -5.74 0.61 -15.09
N ALA A 66 -6.67 0.42 -16.04
CA ALA A 66 -6.40 0.63 -17.46
C ALA A 66 -6.15 2.12 -17.76
N PHE A 67 -6.92 3.01 -17.12
CA PHE A 67 -6.74 4.45 -17.22
C PHE A 67 -5.38 4.89 -16.67
N ILE A 68 -4.99 4.43 -15.48
CA ILE A 68 -3.66 4.70 -14.91
C ILE A 68 -2.56 4.20 -15.83
N SER A 69 -2.69 2.98 -16.36
CA SER A 69 -1.72 2.40 -17.28
C SER A 69 -1.58 3.24 -18.57
N ALA A 70 -2.69 3.71 -19.12
CA ALA A 70 -2.71 4.45 -20.38
C ALA A 70 -2.24 5.91 -20.24
N THR A 71 -2.46 6.54 -19.09
CA THR A 71 -2.30 8.00 -18.95
C THR A 71 -1.32 8.43 -17.86
N GLY A 72 -1.03 7.58 -16.88
CA GLY A 72 -0.36 7.99 -15.63
C GLY A 72 -1.27 8.75 -14.66
N GLY A 73 -2.51 9.06 -15.05
CA GLY A 73 -3.50 9.70 -14.21
C GLY A 73 -4.10 8.73 -13.20
N VAL A 74 -4.06 9.07 -11.92
CA VAL A 74 -4.67 8.33 -10.81
C VAL A 74 -5.96 9.06 -10.40
N PRO A 75 -7.15 8.57 -10.79
CA PRO A 75 -8.42 9.16 -10.40
C PRO A 75 -8.54 9.19 -8.87
N THR A 76 -8.80 10.36 -8.32
CA THR A 76 -8.73 10.61 -6.87
C THR A 76 -9.94 11.43 -6.42
N ARG A 77 -10.70 10.87 -5.48
CA ARG A 77 -11.84 11.51 -4.82
C ARG A 77 -11.42 12.09 -3.47
N ASP A 78 -12.20 13.03 -2.96
CA ASP A 78 -12.03 13.57 -1.61
C ASP A 78 -12.58 12.60 -0.54
N ASN A 79 -11.88 11.48 -0.31
CA ASN A 79 -12.19 10.50 0.74
C ASN A 79 -10.92 9.87 1.36
N LEU A 80 -11.08 9.16 2.49
CA LEU A 80 -9.95 8.53 3.20
C LEU A 80 -9.32 7.41 2.37
N HIS A 81 -10.14 6.68 1.62
CA HIS A 81 -9.72 5.58 0.76
C HIS A 81 -8.66 6.01 -0.27
N ASP A 82 -9.00 7.02 -1.07
CA ASP A 82 -8.14 7.54 -2.13
C ASP A 82 -6.97 8.36 -1.54
N PHE A 83 -7.18 9.00 -0.39
CA PHE A 83 -6.10 9.62 0.37
C PHE A 83 -5.02 8.58 0.78
N PHE A 84 -5.40 7.47 1.40
CA PHE A 84 -4.44 6.40 1.73
C PHE A 84 -3.84 5.77 0.48
N ASN A 85 -4.62 5.59 -0.60
CA ASN A 85 -4.08 5.09 -1.87
C ASN A 85 -2.98 6.01 -2.44
N GLY A 86 -3.18 7.33 -2.35
CA GLY A 86 -2.17 8.31 -2.77
C GLY A 86 -0.90 8.29 -1.93
N LEU A 87 -1.02 8.06 -0.63
CA LEU A 87 0.15 7.83 0.24
C LEU A 87 0.89 6.54 -0.11
N VAL A 88 0.16 5.47 -0.45
CA VAL A 88 0.75 4.19 -0.88
C VAL A 88 1.51 4.33 -2.18
N TRP A 89 0.98 5.09 -3.16
CA TRP A 89 1.72 5.41 -4.40
C TRP A 89 3.06 6.10 -4.13
N GLN A 90 3.13 6.99 -3.14
CA GLN A 90 4.35 7.72 -2.78
C GLN A 90 5.31 6.89 -1.93
N THR A 91 4.79 5.93 -1.15
CA THR A 91 5.58 5.10 -0.22
C THR A 91 6.13 3.86 -0.90
N PHE A 92 5.33 3.20 -1.75
CA PHE A 92 5.65 1.93 -2.40
C PHE A 92 5.52 2.01 -3.92
N PRO A 93 6.19 2.97 -4.58
CA PRO A 93 5.97 3.22 -6.01
C PRO A 93 6.31 2.01 -6.89
N ALA A 94 7.35 1.26 -6.54
CA ALA A 94 7.74 0.05 -7.26
C ALA A 94 6.63 -1.03 -7.20
N ILE A 95 6.00 -1.22 -6.05
CA ILE A 95 4.92 -2.21 -5.88
C ILE A 95 3.68 -1.76 -6.67
N LYS A 96 3.27 -0.49 -6.54
CA LYS A 96 2.12 0.05 -7.27
C LYS A 96 2.34 0.01 -8.79
N ARG A 97 3.56 0.28 -9.27
CA ARG A 97 3.93 0.10 -10.67
C ARG A 97 3.70 -1.34 -11.14
N GLN A 98 4.14 -2.34 -10.38
CA GLN A 98 3.96 -3.75 -10.74
C GLN A 98 2.49 -4.21 -10.66
N LEU A 99 1.75 -3.75 -9.66
CA LEU A 99 0.31 -4.04 -9.57
C LEU A 99 -0.47 -3.43 -10.74
N ASN A 100 -0.17 -2.18 -11.12
CA ASN A 100 -0.80 -1.56 -12.27
C ASN A 100 -0.45 -2.28 -13.58
N ALA A 101 0.81 -2.69 -13.75
CA ALA A 101 1.24 -3.50 -14.91
C ALA A 101 0.46 -4.81 -15.02
N LEU A 102 0.38 -5.55 -13.90
CA LEU A 102 -0.33 -6.83 -13.83
C LEU A 102 -1.82 -6.65 -14.14
N GLN A 103 -2.48 -5.69 -13.49
CA GLN A 103 -3.91 -5.47 -13.69
C GLN A 103 -4.24 -4.98 -15.10
N ALA A 104 -3.42 -4.09 -15.66
CA ALA A 104 -3.59 -3.61 -17.04
C ALA A 104 -3.42 -4.74 -18.06
N ALA A 105 -2.39 -5.57 -17.93
CA ALA A 105 -2.17 -6.71 -18.82
C ALA A 105 -3.33 -7.72 -18.76
N GLN A 106 -3.90 -7.95 -17.57
CA GLN A 106 -5.05 -8.84 -17.42
C GLN A 106 -6.35 -8.25 -18.00
N ILE A 107 -6.55 -6.94 -17.91
CA ILE A 107 -7.69 -6.25 -18.55
C ILE A 107 -7.57 -6.33 -20.07
N GLU A 108 -6.37 -6.08 -20.61
CA GLU A 108 -6.09 -6.16 -22.04
C GLU A 108 -6.30 -7.59 -22.58
N ALA A 109 -5.77 -8.60 -21.88
CA ALA A 109 -5.95 -10.00 -22.25
C ALA A 109 -7.42 -10.46 -22.23
N ALA A 110 -8.26 -9.83 -21.40
CA ALA A 110 -9.70 -10.12 -21.33
C ALA A 110 -10.53 -9.36 -22.38
N GLY A 111 -9.91 -8.52 -23.23
CA GLY A 111 -10.61 -7.68 -24.20
C GLY A 111 -11.37 -6.50 -23.57
N GLY A 112 -10.97 -6.07 -22.36
CA GLY A 112 -11.59 -4.98 -21.61
C GLY A 112 -12.16 -5.43 -20.26
N VAL A 113 -13.10 -4.65 -19.72
CA VAL A 113 -13.76 -4.94 -18.44
C VAL A 113 -14.86 -5.99 -18.67
N GLY A 114 -14.47 -7.26 -18.71
CA GLY A 114 -15.44 -8.37 -18.66
C GLY A 114 -16.13 -8.49 -17.29
N GLN A 115 -17.24 -9.23 -17.24
CA GLN A 115 -18.05 -9.39 -16.01
C GLN A 115 -17.32 -10.12 -14.87
N SER A 116 -16.32 -10.96 -15.18
CA SER A 116 -15.52 -11.66 -14.17
C SER A 116 -14.08 -11.17 -14.14
N ARG A 117 -13.60 -10.85 -12.93
CA ARG A 117 -12.16 -10.68 -12.67
C ARG A 117 -11.53 -12.07 -12.63
N GLY A 118 -10.39 -12.24 -13.29
CA GLY A 118 -9.58 -13.45 -13.18
C GLY A 118 -8.81 -13.49 -11.86
N ALA A 119 -8.37 -14.68 -11.44
CA ALA A 119 -7.69 -14.89 -10.16
C ALA A 119 -6.50 -13.94 -9.91
N ALA A 120 -5.73 -13.59 -10.95
CA ALA A 120 -4.63 -12.65 -10.84
C ALA A 120 -5.09 -11.22 -10.50
N ARG A 121 -6.21 -10.76 -11.09
CA ARG A 121 -6.79 -9.44 -10.78
C ARG A 121 -7.40 -9.41 -9.39
N ASP A 122 -8.04 -10.51 -8.97
CA ASP A 122 -8.58 -10.62 -7.61
C ASP A 122 -7.47 -10.58 -6.57
N ALA A 123 -6.40 -11.36 -6.77
CA ALA A 123 -5.23 -11.32 -5.89
C ALA A 123 -4.57 -9.95 -5.86
N ALA A 124 -4.41 -9.27 -7.01
CA ALA A 124 -3.87 -7.92 -7.07
C ALA A 124 -4.76 -6.90 -6.34
N THR A 125 -6.08 -7.01 -6.49
CA THR A 125 -7.04 -6.14 -5.78
C THR A 125 -6.95 -6.36 -4.27
N ILE A 126 -6.98 -7.63 -3.82
CA ILE A 126 -6.87 -7.95 -2.40
C ILE A 126 -5.54 -7.44 -1.82
N PHE A 127 -4.47 -7.55 -2.58
CA PHE A 127 -3.17 -7.04 -2.17
C PHE A 127 -3.22 -5.51 -2.03
N ASP A 128 -3.75 -4.80 -3.02
CA ASP A 128 -3.85 -3.33 -3.01
C ASP A 128 -4.76 -2.78 -1.91
N GLU A 129 -5.84 -3.49 -1.59
CA GLU A 129 -6.79 -3.03 -0.58
C GLU A 129 -6.43 -3.44 0.85
N ASN A 130 -5.90 -4.65 1.07
CA ASN A 130 -5.86 -5.28 2.40
C ASN A 130 -4.52 -5.91 2.79
N ALA A 131 -3.43 -5.68 2.03
CA ALA A 131 -2.14 -6.29 2.37
C ALA A 131 -1.43 -5.62 3.55
N ALA A 132 -0.66 -6.43 4.25
CA ALA A 132 0.44 -6.00 5.09
C ALA A 132 1.72 -6.74 4.67
N LEU A 133 2.86 -6.08 4.73
CA LEU A 133 4.17 -6.69 4.49
C LEU A 133 4.81 -6.95 5.84
N LEU A 134 5.11 -8.21 6.14
CA LEU A 134 5.87 -8.58 7.32
C LEU A 134 7.31 -8.85 6.89
N VAL A 135 8.18 -7.88 7.11
CA VAL A 135 9.61 -8.01 6.82
C VAL A 135 10.29 -8.63 8.03
N VAL A 136 10.93 -9.78 7.83
CA VAL A 136 11.52 -10.59 8.90
C VAL A 136 13.00 -10.83 8.61
N ARG A 137 13.85 -10.67 9.62
CA ARG A 137 15.28 -10.99 9.50
C ARG A 137 15.47 -12.44 9.10
N ALA A 138 16.28 -12.67 8.07
CA ALA A 138 16.62 -13.98 7.53
C ALA A 138 17.53 -14.79 8.47
N SER A 139 17.02 -15.08 9.67
CA SER A 139 17.69 -15.76 10.78
C SER A 139 16.85 -16.96 11.24
N SER A 140 17.42 -17.86 12.04
CA SER A 140 16.66 -18.98 12.61
C SER A 140 15.46 -18.50 13.46
N PRO A 141 15.60 -17.53 14.38
CA PRO A 141 14.45 -16.99 15.11
C PRO A 141 13.39 -16.36 14.21
N GLY A 142 13.81 -15.66 13.15
CA GLY A 142 12.89 -15.07 12.18
C GLY A 142 12.07 -16.12 11.41
N ARG A 143 12.69 -17.24 11.04
CA ARG A 143 11.97 -18.36 10.41
C ARG A 143 11.00 -19.02 11.37
N GLU A 144 11.41 -19.24 12.62
CA GLU A 144 10.56 -19.79 13.67
C GLU A 144 9.31 -18.93 13.91
N LEU A 145 9.47 -17.60 14.01
CA LEU A 145 8.35 -16.67 14.11
C LEU A 145 7.33 -16.85 12.96
N VAL A 146 7.82 -16.99 11.73
CA VAL A 146 6.96 -17.16 10.55
C VAL A 146 6.23 -18.50 10.57
N ASP A 147 6.90 -19.57 10.99
CA ASP A 147 6.30 -20.90 11.10
C ASP A 147 5.23 -20.93 12.19
N GLU A 148 5.46 -20.28 13.32
CA GLU A 148 4.46 -20.12 14.39
C GLU A 148 3.24 -19.31 13.96
N LEU A 149 3.43 -18.21 13.22
CA LEU A 149 2.33 -17.43 12.65
C LEU A 149 1.48 -18.29 11.69
N ARG A 150 2.10 -19.12 10.87
CA ARG A 150 1.39 -20.04 9.95
C ARG A 150 0.68 -21.16 10.68
N ALA A 151 1.25 -21.64 11.79
CA ALA A 151 0.65 -22.64 12.66
C ALA A 151 -0.41 -22.08 13.62
N HIS A 152 -0.68 -20.78 13.58
CA HIS A 152 -1.58 -20.07 14.48
C HIS A 152 -1.18 -20.16 15.96
N CYS A 153 0.12 -20.30 16.25
CA CYS A 153 0.68 -20.28 17.59
C CYS A 153 0.79 -18.83 18.11
N TRP A 154 -0.35 -18.16 18.30
CA TRP A 154 -0.40 -16.72 18.56
C TRP A 154 0.34 -16.27 19.81
N ASP A 155 0.26 -17.04 20.89
CA ASP A 155 0.96 -16.70 22.14
C ASP A 155 2.48 -16.75 21.93
N ALA A 156 3.00 -17.80 21.28
CA ALA A 156 4.43 -17.91 20.96
C ALA A 156 4.88 -16.78 20.00
N ALA A 157 4.15 -16.59 18.91
CA ALA A 157 4.51 -15.66 17.85
C ALA A 157 4.38 -14.18 18.26
N LEU A 158 3.30 -13.81 18.96
CA LEU A 158 2.95 -12.41 19.21
C LEU A 158 3.20 -11.96 20.65
N PHE A 159 3.09 -12.86 21.64
CA PHE A 159 3.31 -12.50 23.04
C PHE A 159 4.74 -12.82 23.49
N GLU A 160 5.19 -14.07 23.36
CA GLU A 160 6.53 -14.48 23.80
C GLU A 160 7.62 -13.82 22.96
N LYS A 161 7.46 -13.80 21.62
CA LYS A 161 8.38 -13.17 20.68
C LYS A 161 8.13 -11.67 20.45
N ARG A 162 7.31 -10.99 21.27
CA ARG A 162 7.00 -9.55 21.12
C ARG A 162 8.25 -8.66 21.00
N GLY A 163 9.35 -9.01 21.67
CA GLY A 163 10.62 -8.27 21.62
C GLY A 163 11.35 -8.34 20.27
N MET A 164 10.92 -9.23 19.36
CA MET A 164 11.42 -9.27 17.98
C MET A 164 10.79 -8.20 17.10
N PHE A 165 9.58 -7.76 17.40
CA PHE A 165 8.89 -6.75 16.59
C PHE A 165 9.60 -5.39 16.70
N GLY A 166 9.79 -4.73 15.55
CA GLY A 166 10.65 -3.57 15.38
C GLY A 166 12.09 -3.93 15.03
N ARG A 167 12.74 -4.77 15.84
CA ARG A 167 14.18 -5.09 15.69
C ARG A 167 14.47 -6.14 14.61
N ASP A 168 13.68 -7.21 14.56
CA ASP A 168 13.90 -8.38 13.71
C ASP A 168 12.66 -8.73 12.87
N ALA A 169 11.50 -8.14 13.18
CA ALA A 169 10.27 -8.27 12.41
C ALA A 169 9.56 -6.92 12.34
N GLN A 170 9.30 -6.40 11.15
CA GLN A 170 8.63 -5.12 10.94
C GLN A 170 7.37 -5.32 10.10
N LEU A 171 6.25 -4.75 10.56
CA LEU A 171 4.96 -4.82 9.88
C LEU A 171 4.68 -3.50 9.17
N TRP A 172 4.61 -3.52 7.85
CA TRP A 172 4.40 -2.35 7.01
C TRP A 172 3.04 -2.49 6.34
N LEU A 173 2.13 -1.55 6.58
CA LEU A 173 0.83 -1.57 5.92
C LEU A 173 0.94 -1.06 4.48
N PHE A 174 0.30 -1.81 3.57
CA PHE A 174 0.22 -1.46 2.14
C PHE A 174 -1.23 -1.25 1.72
N GLY A 175 -2.15 -2.08 2.22
CA GLY A 175 -3.56 -2.02 1.90
C GLY A 175 -4.19 -0.68 2.28
N HIS A 176 -4.60 0.12 1.30
CA HIS A 176 -5.16 1.45 1.58
C HIS A 176 -6.54 1.38 2.25
N ALA A 177 -7.38 0.41 1.85
CA ALA A 177 -8.67 0.16 2.51
C ALA A 177 -8.50 -0.41 3.94
N LEU A 178 -7.42 -1.16 4.20
CA LEU A 178 -7.05 -1.58 5.56
C LEU A 178 -6.71 -0.36 6.43
N MET A 179 -5.90 0.57 5.92
CA MET A 179 -5.54 1.80 6.64
C MET A 179 -6.74 2.72 6.90
N GLU A 180 -7.67 2.80 5.95
CA GLU A 180 -8.96 3.48 6.14
C GLU A 180 -9.75 2.88 7.30
N LYS A 181 -9.89 1.54 7.36
CA LYS A 181 -10.58 0.86 8.48
C LYS A 181 -9.90 1.13 9.83
N LEU A 182 -8.59 1.34 9.86
CA LEU A 182 -7.83 1.61 11.08
C LEU A 182 -8.00 3.04 11.62
N VAL A 183 -8.68 3.94 10.88
CA VAL A 183 -9.11 5.24 11.43
C VAL A 183 -10.14 5.05 12.55
N ALA A 184 -10.97 4.01 12.46
CA ALA A 184 -11.92 3.60 13.49
C ALA A 184 -11.74 2.11 13.81
N PRO A 185 -10.67 1.74 14.56
CA PRO A 185 -10.24 0.35 14.69
C PRO A 185 -11.26 -0.51 15.45
N ARG A 186 -11.41 -1.77 15.01
CA ARG A 186 -12.29 -2.78 15.63
C ARG A 186 -11.61 -4.15 15.66
N LYS A 187 -12.00 -5.01 16.61
CA LYS A 187 -11.35 -6.31 16.88
C LYS A 187 -11.19 -7.22 15.66
N ALA A 188 -12.17 -7.24 14.76
CA ALA A 188 -12.20 -8.16 13.61
C ALA A 188 -11.52 -7.64 12.34
N ILE A 189 -10.67 -6.61 12.44
CA ILE A 189 -9.82 -6.19 11.32
C ILE A 189 -8.69 -7.21 11.14
N THR A 190 -8.51 -7.67 9.90
CA THR A 190 -7.41 -8.57 9.52
C THR A 190 -6.74 -8.07 8.24
N ALA A 191 -5.47 -8.40 8.09
CA ALA A 191 -4.69 -8.12 6.89
C ALA A 191 -4.35 -9.42 6.15
N HIS A 192 -4.15 -9.34 4.84
CA HIS A 192 -3.49 -10.40 4.08
C HIS A 192 -1.98 -10.18 4.15
N THR A 193 -1.29 -10.94 4.99
CA THR A 193 0.12 -10.69 5.26
C THR A 193 1.04 -11.39 4.26
N ARG A 194 1.88 -10.63 3.57
CA ARG A 194 2.99 -11.14 2.75
C ARG A 194 4.28 -11.09 3.57
N VAL A 195 4.87 -12.25 3.81
CA VAL A 195 6.18 -12.35 4.48
C VAL A 195 7.30 -12.09 3.48
N VAL A 196 8.25 -11.26 3.89
CA VAL A 196 9.49 -10.97 3.16
C VAL A 196 10.66 -11.24 4.10
N PHE A 197 11.55 -12.17 3.74
CA PHE A 197 12.80 -12.34 4.48
C PHE A 197 13.83 -11.36 3.96
N ALA A 198 14.45 -10.59 4.86
CA ALA A 198 15.49 -9.63 4.55
C ALA A 198 16.76 -9.92 5.35
N ASP A 199 17.91 -9.64 4.76
CA ASP A 199 19.21 -9.78 5.42
C ASP A 199 19.52 -8.59 6.33
N ASP A 200 20.69 -8.61 6.96
CA ASP A 200 21.11 -7.56 7.87
C ASP A 200 21.27 -6.19 7.19
N ALA A 201 21.49 -6.15 5.87
CA ALA A 201 21.64 -4.89 5.14
C ALA A 201 20.34 -4.06 5.18
N TYR A 202 19.18 -4.71 5.07
CA TYR A 202 17.89 -4.04 5.23
C TYR A 202 17.72 -3.47 6.65
N PHE A 203 18.02 -4.26 7.68
CA PHE A 203 17.85 -3.80 9.07
C PHE A 203 18.89 -2.79 9.53
N ALA A 204 19.94 -2.58 8.72
CA ALA A 204 20.93 -1.53 8.93
C ALA A 204 20.57 -0.22 8.19
N LEU A 205 19.50 -0.19 7.40
CA LEU A 205 19.03 1.04 6.75
C LEU A 205 18.62 2.08 7.81
N SER A 206 18.94 3.34 7.52
CA SER A 206 18.38 4.45 8.30
C SER A 206 16.86 4.45 8.10
N PRO A 207 16.07 4.82 9.11
CA PRO A 207 14.62 4.97 8.99
C PRO A 207 14.18 6.16 8.08
N ASP A 208 15.10 6.86 7.42
CA ASP A 208 14.85 8.06 6.59
C ASP A 208 14.46 7.75 5.13
#